data_AF-A0A7W9GDC7-F1
#
_entry.id   AF-A0A7W9GDC7-F1
#
_cell.length_a   1.000
_cell.length_b   1.000
_cell.length_c   1.000
_cell.angle_alpha   90.00
_cell.angle_beta   90.00
_cell.angle_gamma   90.00
#
_symmetry.space_group_name_H-M   'P 1'
#
loop_
_entity.id
_entity.type
_entity.pdbx_description
1 polymer ?
#
loop_
_entity_poly.entity_id
_entity_poly.type
_entity_poly.pdbx_seq_one_letter_code
_entity_poly.pdbx_strand_id
1 'polypeptide(L)'
;MNRKLAAFVSALLISFSVGFAAPSASATVLHDTTIASAVASPPLKTCDISANLNTTATVYISACRKAGIRKVFPGQYLNVVIGKIKEDRTAAGKRAWKLLNEQRWRK
;
A
#
# COMPACT_ATOMS: atom_id res chain seq x y z
N MET A 1 -39.96 -18.54 -10.46
CA MET A 1 -39.13 -19.63 -9.90
C MET A 1 -38.02 -19.00 -9.06
N ASN A 2 -38.27 -18.56 -7.82
CA ASN A 2 -38.38 -19.33 -6.57
C ASN A 2 -37.21 -20.29 -6.33
N ARG A 3 -36.19 -19.85 -5.58
CA ARG A 3 -35.46 -20.74 -4.65
C ARG A 3 -35.37 -20.04 -3.29
N LYS A 4 -36.05 -20.67 -2.33
CA LYS A 4 -36.26 -20.26 -0.95
C LYS A 4 -35.06 -20.64 -0.07
N LEU A 5 -34.82 -19.80 0.93
CA LEU A 5 -34.45 -20.08 2.33
C LEU A 5 -33.70 -21.37 2.68
N ALA A 6 -32.58 -21.21 3.38
CA ALA A 6 -32.29 -22.03 4.57
C ALA A 6 -31.53 -21.19 5.59
N ALA A 7 -32.23 -20.80 6.63
CA ALA A 7 -31.65 -20.35 7.89
C ALA A 7 -31.02 -21.57 8.59
N PHE A 8 -29.82 -21.41 9.15
CA PHE A 8 -29.33 -22.30 10.20
C PHE A 8 -28.84 -21.46 11.38
N VAL A 9 -29.70 -21.45 12.39
CA VAL A 9 -29.42 -21.10 13.77
C VAL A 9 -28.58 -22.22 14.37
N SER A 10 -27.47 -21.89 15.03
CA SER A 10 -26.93 -22.71 16.13
C SER A 10 -26.09 -21.84 17.04
N ALA A 11 -26.75 -21.38 18.10
CA ALA A 11 -26.11 -20.96 19.32
C ALA A 11 -25.59 -22.22 20.03
N LEU A 12 -24.31 -22.23 20.41
CA LEU A 12 -23.83 -23.09 21.47
C LEU A 12 -22.99 -22.24 22.43
N LEU A 13 -23.59 -21.96 23.58
CA LEU A 13 -22.95 -21.41 24.77
C LEU A 13 -22.06 -22.51 25.36
N ILE A 14 -20.77 -22.22 25.57
CA ILE A 14 -19.92 -23.01 26.48
C ILE A 14 -19.30 -22.05 27.49
N SER A 15 -19.68 -22.29 28.74
CA SER A 15 -19.30 -21.56 29.95
C SER A 15 -17.86 -21.85 30.39
N PHE A 16 -17.25 -20.82 30.98
CA PHE A 16 -16.25 -20.77 32.07
C PHE A 16 -15.67 -22.12 32.59
N SER A 17 -14.37 -22.26 32.87
CA SER A 17 -13.76 -21.76 34.12
C SER A 17 -12.22 -21.86 34.14
N VAL A 18 -11.60 -20.79 34.66
CA VAL A 18 -10.30 -20.62 35.36
C VAL A 18 -9.17 -21.66 35.22
N GLY A 19 -8.00 -21.15 34.82
CA GLY A 19 -6.68 -21.75 35.04
C GLY A 19 -5.65 -20.66 35.34
N PHE A 20 -5.40 -20.44 36.63
CA PHE A 20 -4.41 -19.55 37.22
C PHE A 20 -3.00 -20.13 37.06
N ALA A 21 -2.10 -19.43 36.36
CA ALA A 21 -0.65 -19.53 36.54
C ALA A 21 0.02 -18.32 35.88
N ALA A 22 0.48 -17.38 36.70
CA ALA A 22 1.31 -16.27 36.27
C ALA A 22 2.79 -16.71 36.31
N PRO A 23 3.51 -16.76 35.18
CA PRO A 23 4.95 -16.64 35.20
C PRO A 23 5.31 -15.15 35.25
N SER A 24 5.71 -14.68 36.44
CA SER A 24 6.52 -13.47 36.58
C SER A 24 7.88 -13.74 35.95
N ALA A 25 8.00 -13.38 34.67
CA ALA A 25 9.28 -13.24 33.98
C ALA A 25 9.35 -11.83 33.39
N SER A 26 9.85 -10.91 34.21
CA SER A 26 10.42 -9.66 33.71
C SER A 26 11.70 -10.01 32.95
N ALA A 27 11.65 -10.01 31.63
CA ALA A 27 12.83 -10.00 30.78
C ALA A 27 12.48 -9.29 29.47
N THR A 28 12.70 -7.97 29.49
CA THR A 28 13.11 -7.13 28.37
C THR A 28 12.38 -7.39 27.04
N VAL A 29 11.26 -6.70 26.84
CA VAL A 29 10.80 -6.35 25.49
C VAL A 29 11.85 -5.39 24.93
N LEU A 30 12.87 -5.94 24.29
CA LEU A 30 13.73 -5.19 23.41
C LEU A 30 12.86 -4.88 22.20
N HIS A 31 12.14 -3.78 22.31
CA HIS A 31 11.61 -3.06 21.18
C HIS A 31 12.82 -2.69 20.31
N ASP A 32 13.19 -3.59 19.40
CA ASP A 32 13.87 -3.21 18.16
C ASP A 32 12.84 -2.47 17.30
N THR A 33 12.47 -1.29 17.79
CA THR A 33 12.03 -0.20 16.95
C THR A 33 13.31 0.40 16.41
N THR A 34 13.25 0.97 15.21
CA THR A 34 14.32 1.78 14.58
C THR A 34 15.33 0.85 13.86
N ILE A 35 15.36 0.72 12.53
CA ILE A 35 15.03 1.67 11.48
C ILE A 35 14.58 0.87 10.27
N ALA A 36 13.28 0.95 9.95
CA ALA A 36 12.85 0.83 8.57
C ALA A 36 13.80 1.71 7.76
N SER A 37 14.59 1.09 6.88
CA SER A 37 15.50 1.76 5.96
C SER A 37 14.67 2.64 5.04
N ALA A 38 14.21 3.76 5.59
CA ALA A 38 13.82 4.95 4.90
C ALA A 38 15.14 5.48 4.38
N VAL A 39 15.59 4.89 3.25
CA VAL A 39 16.16 5.71 2.19
C VAL A 39 15.15 6.83 2.03
N ALA A 40 15.42 7.92 2.75
CA ALA A 40 14.67 9.15 2.73
C ALA A 40 14.78 9.63 1.29
N SER A 41 13.84 9.15 0.48
CA SER A 41 13.74 9.57 -0.90
C SER A 41 13.55 11.08 -0.83
N PRO A 42 14.30 11.84 -1.62
CA PRO A 42 14.37 13.28 -1.49
C PRO A 42 12.94 13.85 -1.44
N PRO A 43 12.66 14.79 -0.53
CA PRO A 43 11.35 15.41 -0.48
C PRO A 43 11.04 16.01 -1.86
N LEU A 44 9.98 15.51 -2.50
CA LEU A 44 9.56 16.03 -3.80
C LEU A 44 9.13 17.49 -3.59
N LYS A 45 9.97 18.43 -4.06
CA LYS A 45 9.71 19.87 -3.96
C LYS A 45 8.54 20.31 -4.84
N THR A 46 8.27 19.58 -5.91
CA THR A 46 7.25 19.88 -6.91
C THR A 46 6.56 18.59 -7.35
N CYS A 47 5.23 18.63 -7.49
CA CYS A 47 4.42 17.51 -7.98
C CYS A 47 4.26 17.47 -9.51
N ASP A 48 5.30 17.90 -10.21
CA ASP A 48 5.42 17.78 -11.65
C ASP A 48 6.21 16.50 -11.98
N ILE A 49 5.62 15.64 -12.79
CA ILE A 49 6.24 14.37 -13.19
C ILE A 49 7.54 14.60 -13.97
N SER A 50 7.63 15.69 -14.72
CA SER A 50 8.79 16.04 -15.54
C SER A 50 9.99 16.44 -14.69
N ALA A 51 9.75 16.98 -13.49
CA ALA A 51 10.81 17.35 -12.54
C ALA A 51 11.33 16.16 -11.73
N ASN A 52 10.61 15.03 -11.72
CA ASN A 52 10.86 13.88 -10.84
C ASN A 52 11.16 12.58 -11.60
N LEU A 53 11.71 12.68 -12.82
CA LEU A 53 11.99 11.53 -13.68
C LEU A 53 12.95 10.51 -13.05
N ASN A 54 13.84 10.95 -12.15
CA ASN A 54 14.81 10.07 -11.46
C ASN A 54 14.24 9.39 -10.20
N THR A 55 12.98 9.68 -9.83
CA THR A 55 12.34 9.08 -8.66
C THR A 55 11.52 7.86 -9.03
N THR A 56 11.34 6.97 -8.06
CA THR A 56 10.50 5.79 -8.21
C THR A 56 9.02 6.16 -8.17
N ALA A 57 8.19 5.49 -8.99
CA ALA A 57 6.75 5.75 -9.02
C ALA A 57 6.08 5.61 -7.66
N THR A 58 6.51 4.68 -6.81
CA THR A 58 6.00 4.52 -5.44
C THR A 58 6.16 5.80 -4.61
N VAL A 59 7.35 6.41 -4.63
CA VAL A 59 7.67 7.62 -3.87
C VAL A 59 6.86 8.79 -4.39
N TYR A 60 6.82 8.96 -5.72
CA TYR A 60 6.04 10.00 -6.36
C TYR A 60 4.55 9.86 -6.08
N ILE A 61 4.01 8.64 -6.13
CA ILE A 61 2.61 8.35 -5.81
C ILE A 61 2.32 8.71 -4.36
N SER A 62 3.17 8.32 -3.40
CA SER A 62 2.96 8.66 -1.99
C SER A 62 3.00 10.16 -1.71
N ALA A 63 3.92 10.89 -2.36
CA ALA A 63 4.07 12.32 -2.18
C ALA A 63 2.93 13.10 -2.84
N CYS A 64 2.72 12.89 -4.14
CA CYS A 64 1.98 13.79 -5.01
C CYS A 64 0.62 13.27 -5.49
N ARG A 65 0.33 11.98 -5.31
CA ARG A 65 -0.91 11.37 -5.81
C ARG A 65 -1.77 10.79 -4.69
N LYS A 66 -3.08 10.71 -4.94
CA LYS A 66 -4.04 10.07 -4.03
C LYS A 66 -3.76 8.58 -3.99
N ALA A 67 -3.81 7.98 -2.78
CA ALA A 67 -3.52 6.56 -2.57
C ALA A 67 -4.38 5.61 -3.44
N GLY A 68 -5.58 6.05 -3.83
CA GLY A 68 -6.48 5.30 -4.72
C GLY A 68 -5.88 4.93 -6.08
N ILE A 69 -4.89 5.68 -6.58
CA ILE A 69 -4.21 5.36 -7.85
C ILE A 69 -3.57 3.97 -7.81
N ARG A 70 -3.11 3.50 -6.63
CA ARG A 70 -2.46 2.18 -6.46
C ARG A 70 -3.36 1.00 -6.84
N LYS A 71 -4.69 1.17 -6.85
CA LYS A 71 -5.65 0.14 -7.26
C LYS A 71 -5.72 -0.08 -8.78
N VAL A 72 -5.40 0.95 -9.56
CA VAL A 72 -5.47 0.94 -11.03
C VAL A 72 -4.10 1.08 -11.70
N PHE A 73 -3.09 1.49 -10.93
CA PHE A 73 -1.72 1.59 -11.37
C PHE A 73 -1.12 0.19 -11.56
N PRO A 74 -0.37 -0.06 -12.65
CA PRO A 74 0.20 -1.38 -12.87
C PRO A 74 1.33 -1.61 -11.86
N GLY A 75 1.16 -2.61 -10.98
CA GLY A 75 2.05 -2.87 -9.86
C GLY A 75 3.52 -3.08 -10.24
N GLN A 76 3.78 -3.62 -11.44
CA GLN A 76 5.12 -3.83 -11.99
C GLN A 76 5.95 -2.53 -12.11
N TYR A 77 5.30 -1.37 -12.22
CA TYR A 77 6.01 -0.08 -12.33
C TYR A 77 6.16 0.65 -10.99
N LEU A 78 5.62 0.12 -9.89
CA LEU A 78 5.68 0.79 -8.58
C LEU A 78 7.11 0.98 -8.11
N ASN A 79 8.00 0.02 -8.38
CA ASN A 79 9.42 0.09 -8.04
C ASN A 79 10.30 0.56 -9.21
N VAL A 80 9.69 1.07 -10.28
CA VAL A 80 10.39 1.55 -11.47
C VAL A 80 10.51 3.06 -11.43
N VAL A 81 11.65 3.55 -11.92
CA VAL A 81 11.95 4.97 -12.06
C VAL A 81 11.03 5.58 -13.13
N ILE A 82 10.47 6.75 -12.85
CA ILE A 82 9.49 7.43 -13.73
C ILE A 82 10.03 7.65 -15.15
N GLY A 83 11.32 7.97 -15.29
CA GLY A 83 12.01 8.07 -16.58
C GLY A 83 11.90 6.78 -17.40
N LYS A 84 12.11 5.61 -16.78
CA LYS A 84 11.95 4.31 -17.46
C LYS A 84 10.50 4.04 -17.85
N ILE A 85 9.53 4.47 -17.05
CA ILE A 85 8.10 4.35 -17.39
C ILE A 85 7.74 5.23 -18.59
N LYS A 86 8.37 6.39 -18.74
CA LYS A 86 8.20 7.29 -19.89
C LYS A 86 8.71 6.68 -21.21
N GLU A 87 9.84 5.99 -21.12
CA GLU A 87 10.50 5.32 -22.25
C GLU A 87 9.77 4.05 -22.66
N ASP A 88 9.09 3.39 -21.73
CA ASP A 88 8.33 2.17 -21.98
C ASP A 88 7.15 2.41 -22.94
N ARG A 89 7.18 1.73 -24.09
CA ARG A 89 6.16 1.82 -25.15
C ARG A 89 5.06 0.78 -25.05
N THR A 90 5.14 -0.15 -24.10
CA THR A 90 4.08 -1.14 -23.85
C THR A 90 2.77 -0.45 -23.46
N ALA A 91 1.65 -1.14 -23.65
CA ALA A 91 0.34 -0.63 -23.22
C ALA A 91 0.31 -0.34 -21.70
N ALA A 92 1.01 -1.16 -20.91
CA ALA A 92 1.10 -1.00 -19.47
C ALA A 92 1.94 0.23 -19.09
N GLY A 93 3.09 0.46 -19.74
CA GLY A 93 3.94 1.64 -19.55
C GLY A 93 3.23 2.94 -19.93
N LYS A 94 2.57 2.97 -21.08
CA LYS A 94 1.73 4.11 -21.53
C LYS A 94 0.60 4.41 -20.55
N ARG A 95 -0.06 3.37 -20.03
CA ARG A 95 -1.12 3.52 -19.01
C ARG A 95 -0.56 4.03 -17.69
N ALA A 96 0.58 3.50 -17.23
CA ALA A 96 1.26 3.98 -16.03
C ALA A 96 1.62 5.47 -16.16
N TRP A 97 2.24 5.87 -17.27
CA TRP A 97 2.58 7.26 -17.56
C TRP A 97 1.34 8.16 -17.56
N LYS A 98 0.26 7.73 -18.24
CA LYS A 98 -1.01 8.47 -18.28
C LYS A 98 -1.61 8.66 -16.90
N LEU A 99 -1.65 7.60 -16.08
CA LEU A 99 -2.17 7.67 -14.71
C LEU A 99 -1.33 8.61 -13.83
N LEU A 100 0.00 8.59 -13.98
CA LEU A 100 0.90 9.48 -13.24
C LEU A 100 0.81 10.93 -13.68
N ASN A 101 0.36 11.22 -14.91
CA ASN A 101 0.15 12.58 -15.42
C ASN A 101 -1.29 13.08 -15.24
N GLU A 102 -2.26 12.19 -15.08
CA GLU A 102 -3.68 12.51 -14.91
C GLU A 102 -3.91 13.43 -13.71
N GLN A 103 -4.60 14.57 -13.90
CA GLN A 103 -4.92 15.47 -12.78
C GLN A 103 -5.92 14.88 -11.79
N ARG A 104 -6.71 13.88 -12.21
CA ARG A 104 -7.70 13.18 -11.36
C ARG A 104 -7.08 12.61 -10.08
N TRP A 105 -5.82 12.18 -10.13
CA TRP A 105 -5.12 11.58 -8.99
C TRP A 105 -4.24 12.57 -8.24
N ARG A 106 -4.20 13.85 -8.62
CA ARG A 106 -3.43 14.87 -7.89
C ARG A 106 -4.04 15.06 -6.50
N LYS A 107 -3.19 15.22 -5.50
CA LYS A 107 -3.62 15.63 -4.16
C LYS A 107 -4.08 17.08 -4.17
#